data_AF-A0A5K1EUH9-F1
#
_entry.id   AF-A0A5K1EUH9-F1
#
_cell.length_a   1.000
_cell.length_b   1.000
_cell.length_c   1.000
_cell.angle_alpha   90.00
_cell.angle_beta   90.00
_cell.angle_gamma   90.00
#
_symmetry.space_group_name_H-M   'P 1'
#
loop_
_entity.id
_entity.type
_entity.pdbx_description
1 polymer ?
#
loop_
_entity_poly.entity_id
_entity_poly.type
_entity_poly.pdbx_seq_one_letter_code
_entity_poly.pdbx_strand_id
1 'polypeptide(L)'
;KGPLYKILLTCTISVITSCCLYCLPWLATCAPCPINLKEECPTIGRSGNFKNFQCPAGQYNDLASLFFNTNDDAIRNLFSSGTDTEYSIPSLLLFFAGIYSLGLFTYGVAVPSGLFIPVILAGASYGRLVGTLIGGITDLDPGLFAFLGAASFLGGTMRMTVSVCIILLELTNNLLMLPLVMLVLLISKTVADGFNHGVYDQIVRMKGLPYLEAYAEPYMTHLAAGDVVSAPLITFSGVEKVGEIMHVLRFTRHSGFPVIDAPPFAEVPELCGLVLRSHLLVLLKAKVFTKERVASRDQIFRKLGAFDLAKPGSGKGLKVEDLDISNEEMEMYVNLHPIANTSPYTVVETMSLAKAAILFRQLGLRHMCVIPKTSA
;
A
#
# COMPACT_ATOMS: atom_id res chain seq x y z
N LYS A 1 16.31 5.93 17.65
CA LYS A 1 17.08 6.80 16.73
C LYS A 1 16.22 8.01 16.37
N GLY A 2 16.58 9.21 16.84
CA GLY A 2 15.77 10.43 16.68
C GLY A 2 15.79 11.01 15.25
N PRO A 3 15.04 12.11 15.01
CA PRO A 3 14.94 12.75 13.69
C PRO A 3 16.29 13.17 13.09
N LEU A 4 17.19 13.73 13.90
CA LEU A 4 18.51 14.19 13.46
C LEU A 4 19.36 13.05 12.86
N TYR A 5 19.31 11.86 13.47
CA TYR A 5 20.02 10.69 12.95
C TYR A 5 19.51 10.30 11.56
N LYS A 6 18.18 10.35 11.34
CA LYS A 6 17.58 10.02 10.04
C LYS A 6 18.05 11.00 8.97
N ILE A 7 18.09 12.29 9.29
CA ILE A 7 18.57 13.34 8.38
C ILE A 7 20.04 13.12 8.03
N LEU A 8 20.89 12.89 9.04
CA LEU A 8 22.32 12.68 8.81
C LEU A 8 22.60 11.42 7.98
N LEU A 9 21.85 10.34 8.23
CA LEU A 9 21.92 9.12 7.43
C LEU A 9 21.53 9.38 5.97
N THR A 10 20.43 10.12 5.73
CA THR A 10 19.99 10.52 4.39
C THR A 10 21.07 11.33 3.68
N CYS A 11 21.64 12.35 4.32
CA CYS A 11 22.69 13.18 3.73
C CYS A 11 23.93 12.34 3.39
N THR A 12 24.34 11.44 4.27
CA THR A 12 25.50 10.56 4.06
C THR A 12 25.27 9.64 2.86
N ILE A 13 24.11 8.99 2.79
CA ILE A 13 23.75 8.11 1.68
C ILE A 13 23.68 8.90 0.37
N SER A 14 23.11 10.11 0.39
CA SER A 14 23.06 10.98 -0.80
C SER A 14 24.45 11.35 -1.32
N VAL A 15 25.41 11.64 -0.44
CA VAL A 15 26.79 11.95 -0.84
C VAL A 15 27.46 10.71 -1.42
N ILE A 16 27.29 9.55 -0.79
CA ILE A 16 27.83 8.28 -1.27
C ILE A 16 27.23 7.93 -2.64
N THR A 17 25.91 8.04 -2.81
CA THR A 17 25.25 7.73 -4.08
C THR A 17 25.72 8.68 -5.18
N SER A 18 25.81 9.99 -4.92
CA SER A 18 26.36 10.95 -5.88
C SER A 18 27.82 10.65 -6.26
N CYS A 19 28.66 10.28 -5.28
CA CYS A 19 30.04 9.89 -5.53
C CYS A 19 30.12 8.63 -6.39
N CYS A 20 29.35 7.58 -6.05
CA CYS A 20 29.31 6.34 -6.83
C CYS A 20 28.84 6.58 -8.27
N LEU A 21 27.74 7.32 -8.46
CA LEU A 21 27.20 7.63 -9.78
C LEU A 21 28.18 8.42 -10.65
N TYR A 22 28.96 9.33 -10.05
CA TYR A 22 29.97 10.10 -10.79
C TYR A 22 31.26 9.31 -11.07
N CYS A 23 31.70 8.47 -10.13
CA CYS A 23 32.95 7.71 -10.26
C CYS A 23 32.82 6.45 -11.10
N LEU A 24 31.68 5.75 -11.10
CA LEU A 24 31.51 4.50 -11.86
C LEU A 24 31.78 4.65 -13.37
N PRO A 25 31.32 5.71 -14.06
CA PRO A 25 31.63 5.93 -15.47
C PRO A 25 33.13 6.04 -15.82
N TRP A 26 34.01 6.33 -14.86
CA TRP A 26 35.47 6.34 -15.09
C TRP A 26 36.04 4.97 -15.43
N LEU A 27 35.35 3.89 -15.04
CA LEU A 27 35.79 2.51 -15.28
C LEU A 27 35.45 2.02 -16.70
N ALA A 28 34.60 2.75 -17.42
CA ALA A 28 34.17 2.37 -18.77
C ALA A 28 35.10 2.95 -19.84
N THR A 29 35.26 2.20 -20.93
CA THR A 29 36.05 2.60 -22.09
C THR A 29 35.24 3.43 -23.07
N CYS A 30 35.89 4.34 -23.78
CA CYS A 30 35.25 5.13 -24.83
C CYS A 30 34.94 4.29 -26.07
N ALA A 31 33.75 4.49 -26.64
CA ALA A 31 33.30 3.86 -27.88
C ALA A 31 33.13 4.92 -28.99
N PRO A 32 33.40 4.57 -30.27
CA PRO A 32 33.19 5.48 -31.39
C PRO A 32 31.69 5.70 -31.65
N CYS A 33 31.31 6.95 -31.96
CA CYS A 33 29.94 7.26 -32.32
C CYS A 33 29.49 6.49 -33.59
N PRO A 34 28.26 5.94 -33.62
CA PRO A 34 27.68 5.34 -34.83
C PRO A 34 27.61 6.33 -36.00
N ILE A 35 27.89 5.87 -37.22
CA ILE A 35 28.09 6.72 -38.40
C ILE A 35 26.76 7.23 -39.01
N ASN A 36 25.61 6.62 -38.65
CA ASN A 36 24.28 6.92 -39.20
C ASN A 36 23.27 7.39 -38.15
N LEU A 37 23.66 8.35 -37.31
CA LEU A 37 22.77 8.91 -36.30
C LEU A 37 21.99 10.12 -36.82
N LYS A 38 20.68 10.14 -36.57
CA LYS A 38 19.82 11.33 -36.78
C LYS A 38 20.09 12.44 -35.76
N GLU A 39 20.72 12.11 -34.64
CA GLU A 39 21.04 13.02 -33.54
C GLU A 39 22.56 13.22 -33.42
N GLU A 40 22.97 14.39 -32.91
CA GLU A 40 24.38 14.67 -32.65
C GLU A 40 24.94 13.73 -31.56
N CYS A 41 26.05 13.05 -31.87
CA CYS A 41 26.82 12.25 -30.92
C CYS A 41 28.18 12.90 -30.70
N PRO A 42 28.56 13.23 -29.46
CA PRO A 42 27.80 13.10 -28.20
C PRO A 42 26.72 14.17 -28.01
N THR A 43 25.62 13.81 -27.35
CA THR A 43 24.47 14.70 -27.13
C THR A 43 24.73 15.69 -26.00
N ILE A 44 24.65 16.99 -26.30
CA ILE A 44 24.82 18.09 -25.34
C ILE A 44 23.51 18.29 -24.55
N GLY A 45 23.56 18.18 -23.21
CA GLY A 45 22.39 18.40 -22.34
C GLY A 45 22.12 17.26 -21.35
N ARG A 46 20.93 17.26 -20.72
CA ARG A 46 20.52 16.22 -19.74
C ARG A 46 19.80 15.00 -20.35
N SER A 47 19.27 15.14 -21.56
CA SER A 47 18.62 14.07 -22.33
C SER A 47 19.45 13.72 -23.56
N GLY A 48 19.18 12.58 -24.18
CA GLY A 48 19.86 12.11 -25.40
C GLY A 48 20.47 10.72 -25.25
N ASN A 49 20.90 10.13 -26.36
CA ASN A 49 21.30 8.72 -26.37
C ASN A 49 22.78 8.50 -25.99
N PHE A 50 23.65 9.49 -26.23
CA PHE A 50 25.11 9.33 -26.12
C PHE A 50 25.73 10.45 -25.28
N LYS A 51 26.37 10.13 -24.16
CA LYS A 51 27.08 11.10 -23.32
C LYS A 51 28.59 10.96 -23.49
N ASN A 52 29.26 12.08 -23.73
CA ASN A 52 30.72 12.12 -23.64
C ASN A 52 31.11 12.41 -22.19
N PHE A 53 31.89 11.49 -21.64
CA PHE A 53 32.55 11.64 -20.36
C PHE A 53 34.02 11.24 -20.50
N GLN A 54 34.90 12.25 -20.47
CA GLN A 54 36.35 12.09 -20.58
C GLN A 54 36.81 11.32 -21.84
N CYS A 55 36.06 11.43 -22.95
CA CYS A 55 36.40 10.80 -24.21
C CYS A 55 36.86 11.83 -25.27
N PRO A 56 37.76 11.42 -26.20
CA PRO A 56 38.12 12.22 -27.36
C PRO A 56 36.91 12.66 -28.20
N ALA A 57 37.09 13.69 -29.03
CA ALA A 57 36.05 14.16 -29.94
C ALA A 57 35.56 13.02 -30.87
N GLY A 58 34.25 12.87 -31.00
CA GLY A 58 33.62 11.80 -31.81
C GLY A 58 33.48 10.44 -31.10
N GLN A 59 33.79 10.36 -29.80
CA GLN A 59 33.56 9.18 -28.97
C GLN A 59 32.60 9.48 -27.81
N TYR A 60 31.94 8.45 -27.30
CA TYR A 60 31.06 8.51 -26.15
C TYR A 60 31.45 7.44 -25.11
N ASN A 61 30.95 7.60 -23.89
CA ASN A 61 31.11 6.62 -22.81
C ASN A 61 29.76 5.97 -22.55
N ASP A 62 29.66 4.67 -22.82
CA ASP A 62 28.41 3.90 -22.76
C ASP A 62 27.82 3.85 -21.34
N LEU A 63 28.66 3.71 -20.31
CA LEU A 63 28.24 3.73 -18.90
C LEU A 63 27.79 5.13 -18.45
N ALA A 64 28.45 6.19 -18.94
CA ALA A 64 28.03 7.56 -18.69
C ALA A 64 26.67 7.86 -19.34
N SER A 65 26.40 7.31 -20.53
CA SER A 65 25.09 7.41 -21.18
C SER A 65 23.97 6.78 -20.35
N LEU A 66 24.26 5.81 -19.50
CA LEU A 66 23.27 5.20 -18.61
C LEU A 66 23.11 5.95 -17.28
N PHE A 67 24.20 6.42 -16.67
CA PHE A 67 24.15 7.08 -15.36
C PHE A 67 23.87 8.59 -15.39
N PHE A 68 24.27 9.32 -16.45
CA PHE A 68 24.12 10.77 -16.54
C PHE A 68 22.91 11.24 -17.34
N ASN A 69 22.14 10.30 -17.89
CA ASN A 69 20.83 10.58 -18.45
C ASN A 69 19.73 10.57 -17.39
N THR A 70 18.55 11.04 -17.77
CA THR A 70 17.35 10.81 -16.97
C THR A 70 17.05 9.31 -16.92
N ASN A 71 16.44 8.85 -15.81
CA ASN A 71 16.06 7.44 -15.68
C ASN A 71 15.11 7.01 -16.80
N ASP A 72 14.23 7.90 -17.26
CA ASP A 72 13.28 7.63 -18.33
C ASP A 72 13.99 7.43 -19.67
N ASP A 73 14.97 8.29 -20.00
CA ASP A 73 15.79 8.13 -21.20
C ASP A 73 16.66 6.89 -21.11
N ALA A 74 17.25 6.59 -19.94
CA ALA A 74 18.01 5.37 -19.74
C ALA A 74 17.17 4.10 -19.96
N ILE A 75 15.91 4.07 -19.51
CA ILE A 75 14.98 2.97 -19.79
C ILE A 75 14.70 2.86 -21.29
N ARG A 76 14.41 4.00 -21.95
CA ARG A 76 14.14 4.02 -23.40
C ARG A 76 15.34 3.53 -24.20
N ASN A 77 16.54 3.96 -23.83
CA ASN A 77 17.79 3.56 -24.47
C ASN A 77 18.12 2.08 -24.23
N LEU A 78 17.73 1.53 -23.07
CA LEU A 78 17.88 0.10 -22.80
C LEU A 78 16.86 -0.74 -23.59
N PHE A 79 15.68 -0.22 -23.88
CA PHE A 79 14.63 -0.91 -24.65
C PHE A 79 14.72 -0.72 -26.16
N SER A 80 15.54 0.21 -26.65
CA SER A 80 15.65 0.50 -28.08
C SER A 80 16.18 -0.71 -28.85
N SER A 81 15.53 -1.02 -29.97
CA SER A 81 15.94 -2.12 -30.86
C SER A 81 17.04 -1.72 -31.84
N GLY A 82 17.83 -2.70 -32.31
CA GLY A 82 18.88 -2.49 -33.31
C GLY A 82 20.13 -1.81 -32.76
N THR A 83 20.39 -1.98 -31.46
CA THR A 83 21.45 -1.30 -30.71
C THR A 83 22.44 -2.31 -30.10
N ASP A 84 22.74 -3.37 -30.85
CA ASP A 84 23.51 -4.55 -30.41
C ASP A 84 24.96 -4.23 -30.01
N THR A 85 25.52 -3.18 -30.61
CA THR A 85 26.92 -2.77 -30.44
C THR A 85 27.08 -1.49 -29.61
N GLU A 86 25.99 -0.89 -29.13
CA GLU A 86 26.02 0.39 -28.42
C GLU A 86 26.48 0.29 -26.96
N TYR A 87 26.29 -0.88 -26.32
CA TYR A 87 26.67 -1.08 -24.92
C TYR A 87 27.58 -2.28 -24.77
N SER A 88 28.71 -2.08 -24.10
CA SER A 88 29.61 -3.15 -23.76
C SER A 88 29.10 -3.98 -22.56
N ILE A 89 29.38 -5.28 -22.58
CA ILE A 89 29.10 -6.22 -21.48
C ILE A 89 29.59 -5.70 -20.11
N PRO A 90 30.86 -5.23 -19.95
CA PRO A 90 31.33 -4.72 -18.66
C PRO A 90 30.54 -3.49 -18.19
N SER A 91 30.17 -2.58 -19.08
CA SER A 91 29.36 -1.41 -18.71
C SER A 91 27.95 -1.79 -18.27
N LEU A 92 27.28 -2.73 -18.96
CA LEU A 92 25.98 -3.25 -18.53
C LEU A 92 26.04 -3.91 -17.15
N LEU A 93 27.09 -4.70 -16.89
CA LEU A 93 27.29 -5.37 -15.60
C LEU A 93 27.57 -4.36 -14.48
N LEU A 94 28.41 -3.35 -14.73
CA LEU A 94 28.69 -2.28 -13.76
C LEU A 94 27.44 -1.43 -13.48
N PHE A 95 26.66 -1.13 -14.51
CA PHE A 95 25.40 -0.40 -14.35
C PHE A 95 24.38 -1.20 -13.53
N PHE A 96 24.20 -2.49 -13.84
CA PHE A 96 23.34 -3.38 -13.07
C PHE A 96 23.76 -3.45 -11.60
N ALA A 97 25.04 -3.74 -11.34
CA ALA A 97 25.56 -3.84 -9.98
C ALA A 97 25.44 -2.51 -9.22
N GLY A 98 25.72 -1.38 -9.89
CA GLY A 98 25.59 -0.04 -9.34
C GLY A 98 24.15 0.30 -8.96
N ILE A 99 23.21 0.20 -9.90
CA ILE A 99 21.80 0.52 -9.63
C ILE A 99 21.19 -0.44 -8.60
N TYR A 100 21.49 -1.74 -8.67
CA TYR A 100 20.96 -2.72 -7.71
C TYR A 100 21.48 -2.45 -6.29
N SER A 101 22.79 -2.27 -6.11
CA SER A 101 23.36 -1.99 -4.79
C SER A 101 22.92 -0.64 -4.23
N LEU A 102 22.96 0.44 -5.03
CA LEU A 102 22.50 1.76 -4.62
C LEU A 102 21.00 1.75 -4.31
N GLY A 103 20.19 1.00 -5.06
CA GLY A 103 18.77 0.79 -4.80
C GLY A 103 18.53 0.17 -3.42
N LEU A 104 19.30 -0.85 -3.04
CA LEU A 104 19.21 -1.48 -1.71
C LEU A 104 19.51 -0.50 -0.58
N PHE A 105 20.56 0.32 -0.73
CA PHE A 105 20.93 1.29 0.31
C PHE A 105 19.97 2.48 0.40
N THR A 106 19.43 2.95 -0.72
CA THR A 106 18.58 4.15 -0.77
C THR A 106 17.15 3.89 -0.32
N TYR A 107 16.63 2.67 -0.49
CA TYR A 107 15.23 2.38 -0.20
C TYR A 107 14.87 2.44 1.30
N GLY A 108 15.82 2.16 2.18
CA GLY A 108 15.63 2.22 3.64
C GLY A 108 15.70 3.63 4.23
N VAL A 109 15.92 4.66 3.41
CA VAL A 109 16.17 6.03 3.86
C VAL A 109 14.85 6.75 4.15
N ALA A 110 14.89 7.71 5.08
CA ALA A 110 13.73 8.49 5.50
C ALA A 110 13.39 9.61 4.48
N VAL A 111 13.21 9.25 3.21
CA VAL A 111 12.85 10.15 2.10
C VAL A 111 11.68 9.54 1.33
N PRO A 112 10.69 10.33 0.88
CA PRO A 112 9.66 9.82 -0.02
C PRO A 112 10.27 9.48 -1.39
N SER A 113 10.45 8.18 -1.67
CA SER A 113 10.97 7.68 -2.94
C SER A 113 10.21 6.46 -3.43
N GLY A 114 10.17 6.26 -4.75
CA GLY A 114 9.59 5.07 -5.39
C GLY A 114 10.64 4.00 -5.68
N LEU A 115 10.24 2.72 -5.62
CA LEU A 115 11.08 1.57 -5.97
C LEU A 115 10.93 1.12 -7.43
N PHE A 116 9.89 1.62 -8.13
CA PHE A 116 9.50 1.10 -9.45
C PHE A 116 10.57 1.33 -10.52
N ILE A 117 11.05 2.57 -10.65
CA ILE A 117 12.02 2.96 -11.69
C ILE A 117 13.39 2.26 -11.50
N PRO A 118 14.01 2.25 -10.30
CA PRO A 118 15.27 1.54 -10.10
C PRO A 118 15.19 0.04 -10.40
N VAL A 119 14.06 -0.61 -10.09
CA VAL A 119 13.84 -2.03 -10.39
C VAL A 119 13.70 -2.27 -11.90
N ILE A 120 13.05 -1.37 -12.63
CA ILE A 120 13.01 -1.43 -14.11
C ILE A 120 14.42 -1.31 -14.67
N LEU A 121 15.21 -0.32 -14.24
CA LEU A 121 16.57 -0.12 -14.74
C LEU A 121 17.50 -1.32 -14.44
N ALA A 122 17.42 -1.87 -13.23
CA ALA A 122 18.15 -3.07 -12.86
C ALA A 122 17.72 -4.28 -13.72
N GLY A 123 16.41 -4.49 -13.89
CA GLY A 123 15.91 -5.59 -14.72
C GLY A 123 16.22 -5.41 -16.21
N ALA A 124 16.16 -4.18 -16.71
CA ALA A 124 16.45 -3.84 -18.10
C ALA A 124 17.93 -4.06 -18.44
N SER A 125 18.82 -3.63 -17.56
CA SER A 125 20.26 -3.86 -17.72
C SER A 125 20.63 -5.33 -17.62
N TYR A 126 20.05 -6.07 -16.66
CA TYR A 126 20.21 -7.52 -16.57
C TYR A 126 19.67 -8.25 -17.82
N GLY A 127 18.47 -7.90 -18.26
CA GLY A 127 17.85 -8.47 -19.45
C GLY A 127 18.70 -8.23 -20.68
N ARG A 128 19.17 -7.00 -20.89
CA ARG A 128 20.03 -6.64 -22.00
C ARG A 128 21.36 -7.38 -21.96
N LEU A 129 21.99 -7.50 -20.78
CA LEU A 129 23.19 -8.30 -20.59
C LEU A 129 23.00 -9.76 -21.04
N VAL A 130 21.89 -10.38 -20.65
CA VAL A 130 21.53 -11.74 -21.08
C VAL A 130 21.29 -11.78 -22.60
N GLY A 131 20.58 -10.79 -23.15
CA GLY A 131 20.33 -10.68 -24.59
C GLY A 131 21.62 -10.57 -25.41
N THR A 132 22.57 -9.74 -24.99
CA THR A 132 23.87 -9.59 -25.67
C THR A 132 24.72 -10.87 -25.57
N LEU A 133 24.66 -11.60 -24.46
CA LEU A 133 25.37 -12.88 -24.32
C LEU A 133 24.77 -13.98 -25.21
N ILE A 134 23.44 -14.01 -25.34
CA ILE A 134 22.73 -14.98 -26.18
C ILE A 134 22.75 -14.55 -27.66
N GLY A 135 22.95 -13.26 -27.95
CA GLY A 135 23.03 -12.69 -29.31
C GLY A 135 24.12 -13.33 -30.18
N GLY A 136 25.17 -13.90 -29.58
CA GLY A 136 26.15 -14.71 -30.31
C GLY A 136 25.62 -16.05 -30.84
N ILE A 137 24.45 -16.48 -30.36
CA ILE A 137 23.78 -17.76 -30.69
C ILE A 137 22.47 -17.52 -31.44
N THR A 138 21.75 -16.43 -31.13
CA THR A 138 20.44 -16.12 -31.72
C THR A 138 20.41 -14.71 -32.29
N ASP A 139 19.74 -14.53 -33.43
CA ASP A 139 19.54 -13.23 -34.09
C ASP A 139 18.38 -12.41 -33.45
N LEU A 140 18.30 -12.43 -32.12
CA LEU A 140 17.24 -11.78 -31.35
C LEU A 140 17.73 -10.44 -30.80
N ASP A 141 16.87 -9.43 -30.90
CA ASP A 141 17.14 -8.06 -30.44
C ASP A 141 17.36 -8.01 -28.90
N PRO A 142 18.50 -7.51 -28.40
CA PRO A 142 18.78 -7.32 -26.98
C PRO A 142 17.79 -6.38 -26.29
N GLY A 143 17.16 -5.45 -27.02
CA GLY A 143 16.11 -4.56 -26.50
C GLY A 143 14.88 -5.33 -26.01
N LEU A 144 14.49 -6.40 -26.72
CA LEU A 144 13.43 -7.30 -26.27
C LEU A 144 13.79 -7.98 -24.94
N PHE A 145 15.03 -8.48 -24.82
CA PHE A 145 15.49 -9.10 -23.58
C PHE A 145 15.57 -8.09 -22.42
N ALA A 146 15.97 -6.85 -22.69
CA ALA A 146 15.94 -5.77 -21.70
C ALA A 146 14.51 -5.56 -21.18
N PHE A 147 13.53 -5.47 -22.07
CA PHE A 147 12.13 -5.33 -21.71
C PHE A 147 11.60 -6.51 -20.86
N LEU A 148 11.89 -7.75 -21.27
CA LEU A 148 11.50 -8.95 -20.51
C LEU A 148 12.25 -9.04 -19.16
N GLY A 149 13.51 -8.61 -19.12
CA GLY A 149 14.31 -8.52 -17.90
C GLY A 149 13.69 -7.55 -16.90
N ALA A 150 13.26 -6.36 -17.35
CA ALA A 150 12.53 -5.40 -16.54
C ALA A 150 11.22 -5.99 -15.98
N ALA A 151 10.44 -6.67 -16.82
CA ALA A 151 9.23 -7.37 -16.39
C ALA A 151 9.54 -8.42 -15.31
N SER A 152 10.57 -9.24 -15.53
CA SER A 152 10.97 -10.30 -14.59
C SER A 152 11.34 -9.73 -13.22
N PHE A 153 12.11 -8.64 -13.15
CA PHE A 153 12.52 -8.02 -11.89
C PHE A 153 11.37 -7.35 -11.15
N LEU A 154 10.46 -6.68 -11.87
CA LEU A 154 9.23 -6.11 -11.29
C LEU A 154 8.33 -7.21 -10.71
N GLY A 155 8.10 -8.28 -11.46
CA GLY A 155 7.31 -9.43 -11.02
C GLY A 155 7.91 -10.12 -9.80
N GLY A 156 9.23 -10.30 -9.77
CA GLY A 156 9.94 -10.96 -8.67
C GLY A 156 10.00 -10.12 -7.40
N THR A 157 10.27 -8.83 -7.53
CA THR A 157 10.44 -7.91 -6.38
C THR A 157 9.10 -7.47 -5.78
N MET A 158 8.15 -7.05 -6.64
CA MET A 158 6.89 -6.46 -6.19
C MET A 158 5.73 -7.44 -6.17
N ARG A 159 5.84 -8.62 -6.81
CA ARG A 159 4.77 -9.62 -6.93
C ARG A 159 3.48 -9.13 -7.59
N MET A 160 3.55 -8.00 -8.28
CA MET A 160 2.46 -7.45 -9.08
C MET A 160 2.50 -8.07 -10.48
N THR A 161 1.40 -8.71 -10.90
CA THR A 161 1.32 -9.41 -12.19
C THR A 161 0.51 -8.62 -13.21
N VAL A 162 -0.81 -8.56 -13.05
CA VAL A 162 -1.74 -7.99 -14.05
C VAL A 162 -1.45 -6.52 -14.30
N SER A 163 -1.33 -5.70 -13.25
CA SER A 163 -1.09 -4.26 -13.38
C SER A 163 0.27 -3.95 -14.02
N VAL A 164 1.33 -4.67 -13.64
CA VAL A 164 2.67 -4.49 -14.23
C VAL A 164 2.66 -4.88 -15.71
N CYS A 165 1.98 -5.97 -16.06
CA CYS A 165 1.81 -6.38 -17.46
C CYS A 165 1.17 -5.26 -18.29
N ILE A 166 0.05 -4.70 -17.82
CA ILE A 166 -0.66 -3.62 -18.53
C ILE A 166 0.23 -2.38 -18.65
N ILE A 167 0.88 -1.94 -17.57
CA ILE A 167 1.78 -0.78 -17.59
C ILE A 167 2.89 -0.97 -18.63
N LEU A 168 3.55 -2.14 -18.64
CA LEU A 168 4.63 -2.42 -19.58
C LEU A 168 4.15 -2.51 -21.04
N LEU A 169 2.93 -3.00 -21.27
CA LEU A 169 2.33 -3.06 -22.61
C LEU A 169 1.90 -1.69 -23.12
N GLU A 170 1.36 -0.83 -22.25
CA GLU A 170 1.05 0.55 -22.61
C GLU A 170 2.32 1.33 -22.96
N LEU A 171 3.43 1.07 -22.25
CA LEU A 171 4.73 1.69 -22.54
C LEU A 171 5.33 1.23 -23.88
N THR A 172 5.17 -0.05 -24.25
CA THR A 172 5.69 -0.56 -25.53
C THR A 172 4.73 -0.37 -26.70
N ASN A 173 3.46 -0.09 -26.41
CA ASN A 173 2.38 0.01 -27.41
C ASN A 173 2.31 -1.22 -28.34
N ASN A 174 2.66 -2.41 -27.84
CA ASN A 174 2.67 -3.65 -28.61
C ASN A 174 1.95 -4.78 -27.87
N LEU A 175 0.66 -4.94 -28.18
CA LEU A 175 -0.20 -5.95 -27.57
C LEU A 175 0.23 -7.39 -27.88
N LEU A 176 1.00 -7.63 -28.96
CA LEU A 176 1.48 -8.97 -29.31
C LEU A 176 2.52 -9.50 -28.31
N MET A 177 3.15 -8.63 -27.52
CA MET A 177 4.10 -9.02 -26.47
C MET A 177 3.41 -9.53 -25.19
N LEU A 178 2.09 -9.35 -25.06
CA LEU A 178 1.33 -9.71 -23.87
C LEU A 178 1.55 -11.16 -23.37
N PRO A 179 1.41 -12.22 -24.20
CA PRO A 179 1.58 -13.58 -23.72
C PRO A 179 3.00 -13.84 -23.20
N LEU A 180 4.01 -13.22 -23.83
CA LEU A 180 5.41 -13.37 -23.44
C LEU A 180 5.70 -12.70 -22.09
N VAL A 181 5.22 -11.46 -21.90
CA VAL A 181 5.36 -10.72 -20.64
C VAL A 181 4.63 -11.44 -19.51
N MET A 182 3.41 -11.93 -19.76
CA MET A 182 2.64 -12.68 -18.76
C MET A 182 3.36 -13.97 -18.33
N LEU A 183 3.94 -14.71 -19.27
CA LEU A 183 4.70 -15.92 -18.98
C LEU A 183 5.92 -15.61 -18.10
N VAL A 184 6.70 -14.58 -18.46
CA VAL A 184 7.87 -14.14 -17.70
C VAL A 184 7.48 -13.69 -16.29
N LEU A 185 6.41 -12.91 -16.15
CA LEU A 185 5.90 -12.46 -14.86
C LEU A 185 5.43 -13.63 -13.99
N LEU A 186 4.74 -14.61 -14.57
CA LEU A 186 4.25 -15.79 -13.85
C LEU A 186 5.41 -16.64 -13.33
N ILE A 187 6.41 -16.92 -14.17
CA ILE A 187 7.59 -17.69 -13.77
C ILE A 187 8.36 -16.94 -12.68
N SER A 188 8.65 -15.65 -12.90
CA SER A 188 9.39 -14.84 -11.93
C SER A 188 8.68 -14.76 -10.58
N LYS A 189 7.37 -14.51 -10.58
CA LYS A 189 6.56 -14.49 -9.36
C LYS A 189 6.59 -15.85 -8.66
N THR A 190 6.40 -16.95 -9.38
CA THR A 190 6.34 -18.29 -8.81
C THR A 190 7.65 -18.69 -8.14
N VAL A 191 8.78 -18.41 -8.81
CA VAL A 191 10.11 -18.65 -8.24
C VAL A 191 10.29 -17.81 -6.98
N ALA A 192 9.94 -16.53 -7.04
CA ALA A 192 10.13 -15.62 -5.93
C ALA A 192 9.20 -15.96 -4.72
N ASP A 193 7.95 -16.37 -4.97
CA ASP A 193 7.01 -16.86 -3.94
C ASP A 193 7.57 -18.07 -3.17
N GLY A 194 8.45 -18.87 -3.80
CA GLY A 194 9.16 -19.96 -3.13
C GLY A 194 10.24 -19.52 -2.12
N PHE A 195 10.75 -18.29 -2.21
CA PHE A 195 11.83 -17.79 -1.34
C PHE A 195 11.36 -16.78 -0.29
N ASN A 196 10.58 -15.77 -0.68
CA ASN A 196 10.20 -14.67 0.20
C ASN A 196 8.86 -14.04 -0.22
N HIS A 197 8.32 -13.14 0.60
CA HIS A 197 7.15 -12.30 0.23
C HIS A 197 7.58 -11.06 -0.56
N GLY A 198 6.66 -10.44 -1.29
CA GLY A 198 6.91 -9.19 -2.00
C GLY A 198 7.39 -8.07 -1.08
N VAL A 199 8.19 -7.15 -1.61
CA VAL A 199 8.82 -6.08 -0.81
C VAL A 199 7.79 -5.23 -0.07
N TYR A 200 6.64 -4.92 -0.69
CA TYR A 200 5.60 -4.13 -0.03
C TYR A 200 4.93 -4.86 1.13
N ASP A 201 4.63 -6.15 0.99
CA ASP A 201 4.04 -6.97 2.06
C ASP A 201 4.99 -7.05 3.26
N GLN A 202 6.29 -7.22 3.00
CA GLN A 202 7.31 -7.22 4.04
C GLN A 202 7.34 -5.89 4.80
N ILE A 203 7.24 -4.75 4.11
CA ILE A 203 7.25 -3.43 4.76
C ILE A 203 6.00 -3.22 5.62
N VAL A 204 4.84 -3.65 5.14
CA VAL A 204 3.59 -3.60 5.91
C VAL A 204 3.74 -4.37 7.22
N ARG A 205 4.30 -5.60 7.15
CA ARG A 205 4.59 -6.42 8.34
C ARG A 205 5.64 -5.79 9.25
N MET A 206 6.75 -5.27 8.69
CA MET A 206 7.80 -4.60 9.47
C MET A 206 7.31 -3.33 10.18
N LYS A 207 6.34 -2.63 9.59
CA LYS A 207 5.69 -1.46 10.22
C LYS A 207 4.63 -1.85 11.26
N GLY A 208 4.30 -3.14 11.39
CA GLY A 208 3.25 -3.61 12.29
C GLY A 208 1.87 -3.09 11.91
N LEU A 209 1.64 -2.82 10.62
CA LEU A 209 0.33 -2.36 10.16
C LEU A 209 -0.61 -3.56 10.04
N PRO A 210 -1.83 -3.50 10.61
CA PRO A 210 -2.81 -4.56 10.44
C PRO A 210 -3.30 -4.56 9.00
N TYR A 211 -2.84 -5.56 8.23
CA TYR A 211 -3.23 -5.77 6.84
C TYR A 211 -3.95 -7.11 6.74
N LEU A 212 -5.19 -7.06 6.25
CA LEU A 212 -5.97 -8.25 5.95
C LEU A 212 -5.58 -8.73 4.56
N GLU A 213 -5.40 -10.02 4.35
CA GLU A 213 -5.12 -10.59 3.02
C GLU A 213 -6.41 -10.77 2.20
N ALA A 214 -6.28 -10.97 0.88
CA ALA A 214 -7.45 -11.17 -0.01
C ALA A 214 -8.07 -12.56 0.08
N TYR A 215 -7.27 -13.54 0.48
CA TYR A 215 -7.67 -14.92 0.70
C TYR A 215 -7.68 -15.20 2.21
N ALA A 216 -8.52 -16.15 2.62
CA ALA A 216 -8.44 -16.69 3.97
C ALA A 216 -7.33 -17.74 4.03
N GLU A 217 -6.52 -17.70 5.09
CA GLU A 217 -5.50 -18.71 5.33
C GLU A 217 -6.14 -20.07 5.64
N PRO A 218 -5.50 -21.20 5.25
CA PRO A 218 -6.09 -22.53 5.40
C PRO A 218 -6.54 -22.86 6.83
N TYR A 219 -5.80 -22.42 7.86
CA TYR A 219 -6.15 -22.67 9.26
C TYR A 219 -7.45 -21.98 9.70
N MET A 220 -7.86 -20.87 9.04
CA MET A 220 -9.10 -20.17 9.35
C MET A 220 -10.35 -21.00 9.01
N THR A 221 -10.21 -22.07 8.23
CA THR A 221 -11.31 -22.98 7.95
C THR A 221 -11.68 -23.83 9.17
N HIS A 222 -10.73 -24.07 10.07
CA HIS A 222 -10.91 -24.87 11.28
C HIS A 222 -11.33 -24.06 12.51
N LEU A 223 -11.42 -22.74 12.39
CA LEU A 223 -11.85 -21.84 13.45
C LEU A 223 -13.27 -21.34 13.19
N ALA A 224 -14.04 -21.16 14.26
CA ALA A 224 -15.34 -20.51 14.21
C ALA A 224 -15.19 -19.00 14.46
N ALA A 225 -16.16 -18.21 13.99
CA ALA A 225 -16.18 -16.77 14.23
C ALA A 225 -16.23 -16.45 15.73
N GLY A 226 -16.93 -17.29 16.51
CA GLY A 226 -16.98 -17.23 17.97
C GLY A 226 -15.61 -17.28 18.65
N ASP A 227 -14.66 -18.04 18.10
CA ASP A 227 -13.33 -18.25 18.70
C ASP A 227 -12.44 -16.99 18.65
N VAL A 228 -12.76 -16.05 17.75
CA VAL A 228 -11.96 -14.83 17.48
C VAL A 228 -12.64 -13.56 17.98
N VAL A 229 -13.84 -13.67 18.56
CA VAL A 229 -14.56 -12.52 19.13
C VAL A 229 -13.75 -11.92 20.27
N SER A 230 -13.59 -10.59 20.26
CA SER A 230 -12.91 -9.88 21.34
C SER A 230 -13.78 -9.84 22.59
N ALA A 231 -13.31 -10.44 23.69
CA ALA A 231 -13.93 -10.37 25.01
C ALA A 231 -13.08 -9.53 25.98
N PRO A 232 -13.68 -8.79 26.95
CA PRO A 232 -15.11 -8.64 27.22
C PRO A 232 -15.79 -7.66 26.25
N LEU A 233 -17.02 -7.98 25.84
CA LEU A 233 -17.82 -7.13 24.96
C LEU A 233 -18.44 -5.98 25.75
N ILE A 234 -18.25 -4.74 25.27
CA ILE A 234 -18.88 -3.55 25.85
C ILE A 234 -20.05 -3.15 24.97
N THR A 235 -21.25 -3.20 25.54
CA THR A 235 -22.52 -2.92 24.86
C THR A 235 -23.23 -1.77 25.55
N PHE A 236 -24.18 -1.16 24.84
CA PHE A 236 -25.10 -0.18 25.42
C PHE A 236 -26.54 -0.66 25.26
N SER A 237 -27.41 -0.26 26.18
CA SER A 237 -28.85 -0.38 26.06
C SER A 237 -29.39 0.61 25.01
N GLY A 238 -30.54 0.35 24.39
CA GLY A 238 -31.20 1.33 23.52
C GLY A 238 -31.48 2.66 24.21
N VAL A 239 -31.83 2.62 25.50
CA VAL A 239 -31.89 3.79 26.39
C VAL A 239 -30.90 3.62 27.53
N GLU A 240 -29.82 4.39 27.48
CA GLU A 240 -28.65 4.24 28.35
C GLU A 240 -28.40 5.50 29.18
N LYS A 241 -27.81 5.32 30.36
CA LYS A 241 -27.48 6.44 31.26
C LYS A 241 -26.27 7.21 30.74
N VAL A 242 -26.34 8.54 30.75
CA VAL A 242 -25.26 9.42 30.26
C VAL A 242 -23.94 9.15 31.00
N GLY A 243 -24.01 8.96 32.32
CA GLY A 243 -22.85 8.63 33.15
C GLY A 243 -22.12 7.36 32.69
N GLU A 244 -22.85 6.32 32.31
CA GLU A 244 -22.25 5.05 31.85
C GLU A 244 -21.58 5.21 30.49
N ILE A 245 -22.23 5.90 29.56
CA ILE A 245 -21.63 6.24 28.26
C ILE A 245 -20.33 7.03 28.48
N MET A 246 -20.34 8.04 29.34
CA MET A 246 -19.15 8.83 29.65
C MET A 246 -18.04 8.02 30.31
N HIS A 247 -18.40 7.10 31.22
CA HIS A 247 -17.45 6.19 31.85
C HIS A 247 -16.78 5.29 30.82
N VAL A 248 -17.56 4.59 29.98
CA VAL A 248 -17.06 3.74 28.89
C VAL A 248 -16.21 4.52 27.90
N LEU A 249 -16.63 5.73 27.52
CA LEU A 249 -15.88 6.57 26.59
C LEU A 249 -14.54 7.04 27.16
N ARG A 250 -14.43 7.25 28.48
CA ARG A 250 -13.17 7.60 29.14
C ARG A 250 -12.24 6.40 29.31
N PHE A 251 -12.79 5.25 29.67
CA PHE A 251 -11.99 4.06 29.98
C PHE A 251 -11.54 3.30 28.72
N THR A 252 -12.32 3.36 27.64
CA THR A 252 -12.08 2.54 26.44
C THR A 252 -11.75 3.37 25.20
N ARG A 253 -10.96 2.76 24.31
CA ARG A 253 -10.61 3.32 22.98
C ARG A 253 -11.45 2.73 21.84
N HIS A 254 -12.51 1.99 22.19
CA HIS A 254 -13.38 1.34 21.21
C HIS A 254 -14.11 2.40 20.37
N SER A 255 -14.26 2.13 19.08
CA SER A 255 -14.84 3.08 18.12
C SER A 255 -16.27 2.74 17.69
N GLY A 256 -16.77 1.57 18.07
CA GLY A 256 -18.12 1.10 17.80
C GLY A 256 -18.60 0.24 18.96
N PHE A 257 -19.88 0.37 19.27
CA PHE A 257 -20.54 -0.31 20.38
C PHE A 257 -21.86 -0.88 19.88
N PRO A 258 -22.12 -2.20 20.03
CA PRO A 258 -23.43 -2.75 19.72
C PRO A 258 -24.46 -2.25 20.74
N VAL A 259 -25.66 -1.95 20.24
CA VAL A 259 -26.81 -1.54 21.03
C VAL A 259 -27.72 -2.75 21.16
N ILE A 260 -27.96 -3.20 22.39
CA ILE A 260 -28.76 -4.38 22.71
C ILE A 260 -29.90 -3.95 23.63
N ASP A 261 -31.14 -4.26 23.25
CA ASP A 261 -32.27 -4.09 24.15
C ASP A 261 -32.47 -5.36 24.97
N ALA A 262 -32.59 -5.17 26.28
CA ALA A 262 -32.87 -6.19 27.27
C ALA A 262 -34.12 -5.76 28.08
N PRO A 263 -34.65 -6.63 28.97
CA PRO A 263 -35.81 -6.27 29.79
C PRO A 263 -35.58 -4.94 30.53
N PRO A 264 -36.55 -3.98 30.50
CA PRO A 264 -37.97 -4.14 30.18
C PRO A 264 -38.39 -3.89 28.71
N PHE A 265 -37.47 -3.58 27.79
CA PHE A 265 -37.82 -3.18 26.42
C PHE A 265 -37.99 -4.35 25.44
N ALA A 266 -37.29 -5.46 25.71
CA ALA A 266 -37.40 -6.70 24.97
C ALA A 266 -37.42 -7.87 25.95
N GLU A 267 -38.17 -8.94 25.65
CA GLU A 267 -38.21 -10.15 26.49
C GLU A 267 -36.89 -10.93 26.45
N VAL A 268 -36.21 -10.88 25.31
CA VAL A 268 -34.92 -11.53 25.03
C VAL A 268 -33.92 -10.45 24.60
N PRO A 269 -32.64 -10.52 24.98
CA PRO A 269 -31.63 -9.59 24.50
C PRO A 269 -31.54 -9.60 22.97
N GLU A 270 -31.95 -8.51 22.35
CA GLU A 270 -31.98 -8.36 20.89
C GLU A 270 -30.97 -7.30 20.44
N LEU A 271 -30.21 -7.60 19.38
CA LEU A 271 -29.29 -6.63 18.78
C LEU A 271 -30.07 -5.61 17.96
N CYS A 272 -30.24 -4.40 18.49
CA CYS A 272 -30.94 -3.33 17.81
C CYS A 272 -30.07 -2.58 16.79
N GLY A 273 -28.75 -2.59 16.98
CA GLY A 273 -27.85 -1.93 16.04
C GLY A 273 -26.41 -1.75 16.51
N LEU A 274 -25.66 -0.91 15.81
CA LEU A 274 -24.30 -0.52 16.17
C LEU A 274 -24.14 1.01 16.15
N VAL A 275 -23.71 1.59 17.27
CA VAL A 275 -23.43 3.01 17.41
C VAL A 275 -21.93 3.28 17.39
N LEU A 276 -21.51 4.34 16.71
CA LEU A 276 -20.11 4.75 16.66
C LEU A 276 -19.78 5.73 17.79
N ARG A 277 -18.55 5.65 18.28
CA ARG A 277 -18.01 6.61 19.26
C ARG A 277 -18.19 8.06 18.81
N SER A 278 -17.94 8.36 17.53
CA SER A 278 -18.10 9.72 16.99
C SER A 278 -19.55 10.20 17.06
N HIS A 279 -20.53 9.32 16.82
CA HIS A 279 -21.95 9.68 16.91
C HIS A 279 -22.35 9.94 18.37
N LEU A 280 -21.85 9.15 19.31
CA LEU A 280 -22.08 9.36 20.74
C LEU A 280 -21.56 10.73 21.20
N LEU A 281 -20.36 11.13 20.77
CA LEU A 281 -19.79 12.43 21.15
C LEU A 281 -20.62 13.61 20.62
N VAL A 282 -21.11 13.53 19.38
CA VAL A 282 -22.00 14.55 18.81
C VAL A 282 -23.32 14.60 19.57
N LEU A 283 -23.91 13.44 19.89
CA LEU A 283 -25.16 13.34 20.63
C LEU A 283 -25.04 13.93 22.05
N LEU A 284 -23.95 13.60 22.75
CA LEU A 284 -23.67 14.13 24.09
C LEU A 284 -23.44 15.65 24.07
N LYS A 285 -22.77 16.17 23.04
CA LYS A 285 -22.57 17.61 22.87
C LYS A 285 -23.89 18.36 22.63
N ALA A 286 -24.84 17.73 21.94
CA ALA A 286 -26.16 18.32 21.69
C ALA A 286 -27.08 18.32 22.93
N LYS A 287 -26.70 17.62 24.01
CA LYS A 287 -27.41 17.56 25.30
C LYS A 287 -28.89 17.21 25.17
N VAL A 288 -29.22 16.23 24.32
CA VAL A 288 -30.59 15.73 24.15
C VAL A 288 -30.84 14.62 25.18
N PHE A 289 -31.04 15.01 26.44
CA PHE A 289 -31.18 14.10 27.58
C PHE A 289 -32.62 14.07 28.11
N THR A 290 -33.07 12.92 28.61
CA THR A 290 -34.38 12.73 29.25
C THR A 290 -34.21 12.20 30.67
N LYS A 291 -35.01 12.71 31.63
CA LYS A 291 -34.97 12.22 33.02
C LYS A 291 -35.59 10.84 33.18
N GLU A 292 -36.54 10.50 32.31
CA GLU A 292 -37.20 9.20 32.29
C GLU A 292 -36.58 8.29 31.23
N ARG A 293 -36.61 6.98 31.50
CA ARG A 293 -36.12 5.94 30.59
C ARG A 293 -37.17 5.66 29.50
N VAL A 294 -37.36 6.61 28.59
CA VAL A 294 -38.40 6.53 27.53
C VAL A 294 -37.77 6.40 26.15
N ALA A 295 -38.23 5.42 25.36
CA ALA A 295 -37.79 5.18 24.00
C ALA A 295 -38.47 6.10 22.97
N SER A 296 -38.54 7.41 23.22
CA SER A 296 -39.14 8.36 22.25
C SER A 296 -38.15 8.66 21.12
N ARG A 297 -38.52 8.36 19.87
CA ARG A 297 -37.67 8.59 18.67
C ARG A 297 -37.74 10.03 18.14
N ASP A 298 -38.82 10.76 18.43
CA ASP A 298 -39.18 11.99 17.72
C ASP A 298 -38.40 13.24 18.15
N GLN A 299 -37.74 13.22 19.31
CA GLN A 299 -37.06 14.40 19.86
C GLN A 299 -35.65 14.64 19.27
N ILE A 300 -34.96 13.58 18.83
CA ILE A 300 -33.55 13.67 18.39
C ILE A 300 -33.44 14.23 16.97
N PHE A 301 -34.29 13.78 16.04
CA PHE A 301 -34.27 14.25 14.64
C PHE A 301 -34.69 15.72 14.46
N ARG A 302 -35.29 16.34 15.48
CA ARG A 302 -35.61 17.78 15.46
C ARG A 302 -34.38 18.66 15.73
N LYS A 303 -33.31 18.11 16.33
CA LYS A 303 -32.12 18.85 16.75
C LYS A 303 -30.82 18.43 16.06
N LEU A 304 -30.71 17.18 15.58
CA LEU A 304 -29.54 16.69 14.85
C LEU A 304 -29.86 16.45 13.38
N GLY A 305 -29.10 17.09 12.48
CA GLY A 305 -29.10 16.76 11.07
C GLY A 305 -28.08 15.67 10.73
N ALA A 306 -28.24 15.03 9.56
CA ALA A 306 -27.26 14.07 9.04
C ALA A 306 -25.84 14.67 8.89
N PHE A 307 -25.76 15.98 8.60
CA PHE A 307 -24.49 16.70 8.46
C PHE A 307 -23.74 16.86 9.80
N ASP A 308 -24.43 16.91 10.93
CA ASP A 308 -23.79 17.01 12.25
C ASP A 308 -23.12 15.69 12.66
N LEU A 309 -23.67 14.57 12.18
CA LEU A 309 -23.13 13.22 12.39
C LEU A 309 -22.06 12.83 11.36
N ALA A 310 -21.91 13.61 10.29
CA ALA A 310 -20.85 13.38 9.32
C ALA A 310 -19.48 13.51 10.00
N LYS A 311 -18.55 12.61 9.66
CA LYS A 311 -17.20 12.67 10.24
C LYS A 311 -16.55 14.01 9.87
N PRO A 312 -16.23 14.88 10.85
CA PRO A 312 -15.35 15.99 10.56
C PRO A 312 -13.99 15.40 10.14
N GLY A 313 -13.34 16.00 9.14
CA GLY A 313 -12.09 15.46 8.56
C GLY A 313 -11.02 15.09 9.60
N SER A 314 -10.00 14.34 9.18
CA SER A 314 -8.96 13.80 10.07
C SER A 314 -8.44 14.82 11.10
N GLY A 315 -8.48 14.47 12.39
CA GLY A 315 -8.02 15.31 13.49
C GLY A 315 -9.00 16.39 13.99
N LYS A 316 -10.15 16.61 13.32
CA LYS A 316 -11.17 17.60 13.72
C LYS A 316 -12.38 16.98 14.46
N GLY A 317 -12.27 15.71 14.85
CA GLY A 317 -13.29 15.03 15.64
C GLY A 317 -13.42 15.61 17.04
N LEU A 318 -14.66 15.66 17.55
CA LEU A 318 -14.91 15.90 18.96
C LEU A 318 -14.15 14.90 19.82
N LYS A 319 -13.61 15.36 20.93
CA LYS A 319 -13.00 14.55 21.97
C LYS A 319 -13.90 14.51 23.20
N VAL A 320 -13.64 13.54 24.07
CA VAL A 320 -14.34 13.44 25.37
C VAL A 320 -14.03 14.65 26.25
N GLU A 321 -12.85 15.25 26.08
CA GLU A 321 -12.39 16.45 26.79
C GLU A 321 -13.21 17.70 26.41
N ASP A 322 -13.83 17.73 25.23
CA ASP A 322 -14.62 18.86 24.74
C ASP A 322 -16.07 18.84 25.28
N LEU A 323 -16.43 17.81 26.05
CA LEU A 323 -17.77 17.63 26.59
C LEU A 323 -17.85 18.18 28.02
N ASP A 324 -18.66 19.22 28.20
CA ASP A 324 -19.00 19.77 29.51
C ASP A 324 -20.37 19.25 29.96
N ILE A 325 -20.36 18.17 30.74
CA ILE A 325 -21.56 17.47 31.23
C ILE A 325 -21.61 17.60 32.76
N SER A 326 -22.71 18.13 33.29
CA SER A 326 -22.89 18.32 34.73
C SER A 326 -23.20 16.99 35.45
N ASN A 327 -23.00 16.95 36.77
CA ASN A 327 -23.34 15.77 37.57
C ASN A 327 -24.84 15.41 37.48
N GLU A 328 -25.71 16.40 37.32
CA GLU A 328 -27.14 16.16 37.11
C GLU A 328 -27.43 15.53 35.74
N GLU A 329 -26.71 15.98 34.69
CA GLU A 329 -26.84 15.43 33.34
C GLU A 329 -26.30 14.00 33.26
N MET A 330 -25.30 13.63 34.07
CA MET A 330 -24.81 12.25 34.17
C MET A 330 -25.88 11.27 34.69
N GLU A 331 -26.84 11.75 35.47
CA GLU A 331 -27.96 10.96 35.99
C GLU A 331 -29.13 10.83 35.01
N MET A 332 -29.08 11.53 33.87
CA MET A 332 -30.12 11.45 32.83
C MET A 332 -29.88 10.31 31.84
N TYR A 333 -30.88 10.04 30.99
CA TYR A 333 -30.88 9.01 29.97
C TYR A 333 -30.80 9.58 28.56
N VAL A 334 -30.25 8.78 27.65
CA VAL A 334 -30.16 9.06 26.22
C VAL A 334 -30.68 7.88 25.42
N ASN A 335 -31.52 8.17 24.42
CA ASN A 335 -31.99 7.18 23.45
C ASN A 335 -31.00 7.06 22.28
N LEU A 336 -30.41 5.88 22.11
CA LEU A 336 -29.43 5.58 21.07
C LEU A 336 -30.04 5.05 19.78
N HIS A 337 -31.30 4.58 19.78
CA HIS A 337 -31.94 4.01 18.57
C HIS A 337 -31.87 4.91 17.33
N PRO A 338 -32.08 6.25 17.43
CA PRO A 338 -32.07 7.11 16.24
C PRO A 338 -30.71 7.23 15.56
N ILE A 339 -29.61 7.00 16.28
CA ILE A 339 -28.24 7.17 15.77
C ILE A 339 -27.51 5.84 15.53
N ALA A 340 -28.10 4.73 15.99
CA ALA A 340 -27.57 3.40 15.78
C ALA A 340 -27.82 2.96 14.33
N ASN A 341 -26.82 2.32 13.72
CA ASN A 341 -27.06 1.59 12.49
C ASN A 341 -27.92 0.36 12.82
N THR A 342 -29.18 0.34 12.39
CA THR A 342 -30.15 -0.71 12.69
C THR A 342 -29.91 -2.01 11.90
N SER A 343 -29.04 -1.98 10.89
CA SER A 343 -28.67 -3.15 10.09
C SER A 343 -27.15 -3.34 10.08
N PRO A 344 -26.51 -3.60 11.25
CA PRO A 344 -25.11 -3.96 11.26
C PRO A 344 -24.92 -5.33 10.60
N TYR A 345 -23.80 -5.52 9.91
CA TYR A 345 -23.47 -6.84 9.38
C TYR A 345 -23.19 -7.81 10.52
N THR A 346 -23.96 -8.89 10.55
CA THR A 346 -23.91 -9.92 11.58
C THR A 346 -23.54 -11.28 11.00
N VAL A 347 -22.85 -12.08 11.81
CA VAL A 347 -22.53 -13.47 11.51
C VAL A 347 -22.89 -14.32 12.72
N VAL A 348 -23.23 -15.59 12.50
CA VAL A 348 -23.49 -16.54 13.59
C VAL A 348 -22.15 -17.02 14.16
N GLU A 349 -22.07 -17.25 15.47
CA GLU A 349 -20.83 -17.69 16.14
C GLU A 349 -20.22 -18.96 15.54
N THR A 350 -21.05 -19.87 15.01
CA THR A 350 -20.64 -21.14 14.41
C THR A 350 -20.14 -21.00 12.96
N MET A 351 -20.21 -19.80 12.38
CA MET A 351 -19.73 -19.55 11.03
C MET A 351 -18.22 -19.71 10.96
N SER A 352 -17.71 -20.39 9.93
CA SER A 352 -16.26 -20.52 9.73
C SER A 352 -15.59 -19.13 9.63
N LEU A 353 -14.48 -18.96 10.35
CA LEU A 353 -13.70 -17.74 10.37
C LEU A 353 -13.25 -17.34 8.96
N ALA A 354 -12.88 -18.30 8.11
CA ALA A 354 -12.52 -18.03 6.72
C ALA A 354 -13.62 -17.27 5.96
N LYS A 355 -14.88 -17.68 6.15
CA LYS A 355 -16.04 -17.04 5.51
C LYS A 355 -16.31 -15.66 6.11
N ALA A 356 -16.17 -15.52 7.42
CA ALA A 356 -16.32 -14.23 8.11
C ALA A 356 -15.24 -13.22 7.67
N ALA A 357 -13.97 -13.65 7.56
CA ALA A 357 -12.85 -12.80 7.12
C ALA A 357 -13.02 -12.29 5.68
N ILE A 358 -13.47 -13.17 4.77
CA ILE A 358 -13.76 -12.78 3.38
C ILE A 358 -14.88 -11.74 3.33
N LEU A 359 -15.98 -11.95 4.07
CA LEU A 359 -17.07 -10.97 4.15
C LEU A 359 -16.61 -9.63 4.75
N PHE A 360 -15.82 -9.69 5.83
CA PHE A 360 -15.27 -8.50 6.48
C PHE A 360 -14.47 -7.65 5.50
N ARG A 361 -13.62 -8.30 4.69
CA ARG A 361 -12.82 -7.63 3.66
C ARG A 361 -13.68 -7.09 2.52
N GLN A 362 -14.49 -7.93 1.91
CA GLN A 362 -15.23 -7.60 0.68
C GLN A 362 -16.21 -6.45 0.89
N LEU A 363 -16.85 -6.40 2.06
CA LEU A 363 -17.76 -5.32 2.45
C LEU A 363 -17.03 -4.11 3.04
N GLY A 364 -15.71 -4.17 3.24
CA GLY A 364 -14.93 -3.08 3.84
C GLY A 364 -15.36 -2.74 5.26
N LEU A 365 -15.71 -3.75 6.06
CA LEU A 365 -16.25 -3.54 7.40
C LEU A 365 -15.17 -3.04 8.36
N ARG A 366 -15.62 -2.31 9.38
CA ARG A 366 -14.80 -1.93 10.54
C ARG A 366 -15.14 -2.74 11.79
N HIS A 367 -16.41 -3.07 11.95
CA HIS A 367 -16.94 -3.89 13.03
C HIS A 367 -17.88 -4.92 12.40
N MET A 368 -17.83 -6.16 12.88
CA MET A 368 -18.73 -7.24 12.50
C MET A 368 -19.27 -7.83 13.79
N CYS A 369 -20.60 -7.88 13.92
CA CYS A 369 -21.24 -8.39 15.12
C CYS A 369 -21.36 -9.92 15.01
N VAL A 370 -20.87 -10.64 16.00
CA VAL A 370 -21.05 -12.10 16.08
C VAL A 370 -22.20 -12.39 17.04
N ILE A 371 -23.24 -13.06 16.54
CA ILE A 371 -24.44 -13.39 17.30
C ILE A 371 -24.35 -14.85 17.76
N PRO A 372 -24.65 -15.15 19.03
CA PRO A 372 -24.68 -16.52 19.51
C PRO A 372 -25.75 -17.34 18.78
N LYS A 373 -25.54 -18.64 18.68
CA LYS A 373 -26.57 -19.54 18.16
C LYS A 373 -27.70 -19.58 19.16
N THR A 374 -28.88 -19.10 18.79
CA THR A 374 -30.10 -19.33 19.56
C THR A 374 -30.33 -20.83 19.64
N SER A 375 -30.16 -21.42 20.82
CA SER A 375 -30.65 -22.76 21.12
C SER A 375 -32.17 -22.68 21.09
N ALA A 376 -32.75 -23.15 19.98
CA ALA A 376 -34.18 -23.38 19.87
C ALA A 376 -34.65 -24.41 20.92
#